data_AF-A0A382XKP8-F1
#
_entry.id   AF-A0A382XKP8-F1
#
_cell.length_a   1.000
_cell.length_b   1.000
_cell.length_c   1.000
_cell.angle_alpha   90.00
_cell.angle_beta   90.00
_cell.angle_gamma   90.00
#
_symmetry.space_group_name_H-M   'P 1'
#
loop_
_entity.id
_entity.type
_entity.pdbx_description
1 polymer ?
#
loop_
_entity_poly.entity_id
_entity_poly.type
_entity_poly.pdbx_seq_one_letter_code
_entity_poly.pdbx_strand_id
1 'polypeptide(L)'
;SVNIYMAEKGLNCGINKTSIMATKITVPDIGDFEKVEIIEILTKPGAIIKKNDPVVTLESDKSSVEVPSPFSGKISSLEVKIGDKVSKGSILATIEDDKTEISKDTKKLEKPIQTEQKKERPLILKKEEVLPETEKIIKEAESTIPQKIKKESAKKIPARSNGADIDPTETQEWLDSLTAVISKDGSDRAHYILKKLIDETYKEGINKPLTRNTPYINTIAPGNEVKSPGDQNIERKIRSLIRWNAAAMVVKANKKNPELGGHIGTFAS
;
A
#
# COMPACT_ATOMS: atom_id res chain seq x y z
N SER A 1 -2.05 -83.88 22.35
CA SER A 1 -1.72 -83.57 20.94
C SER A 1 -1.06 -82.21 20.86
N VAL A 2 0.21 -82.21 20.42
CA VAL A 2 0.96 -81.21 19.61
C VAL A 2 0.93 -79.72 20.05
N ASN A 3 1.99 -79.10 20.62
CA ASN A 3 3.30 -78.63 20.11
C ASN A 3 3.31 -77.36 19.20
N ILE A 4 3.98 -76.30 19.71
CA ILE A 4 4.97 -75.36 19.07
C ILE A 4 4.50 -74.25 18.11
N TYR A 5 4.92 -73.00 18.43
CA TYR A 5 5.75 -72.02 17.67
C TYR A 5 5.38 -70.59 18.12
N MET A 6 6.18 -69.93 18.97
CA MET A 6 7.40 -69.11 18.72
C MET A 6 7.11 -67.62 18.48
N ALA A 7 8.02 -66.82 19.05
CA ALA A 7 8.07 -65.38 19.18
C ALA A 7 8.27 -64.59 17.88
N GLU A 8 7.95 -63.28 17.92
CA GLU A 8 8.73 -62.18 17.31
C GLU A 8 8.25 -60.83 17.89
N LYS A 9 9.04 -60.19 18.75
CA LYS A 9 9.93 -59.04 18.47
C LYS A 9 9.24 -57.74 18.02
N GLY A 10 9.13 -56.84 18.99
CA GLY A 10 9.40 -55.39 18.94
C GLY A 10 8.99 -54.56 17.71
N LEU A 11 8.16 -53.55 17.95
CA LEU A 11 8.31 -52.25 17.30
C LEU A 11 7.89 -51.11 18.24
N ASN A 12 8.92 -50.37 18.61
CA ASN A 12 8.89 -49.09 19.29
C ASN A 12 8.50 -48.03 18.24
N CYS A 13 7.41 -47.28 18.44
CA CYS A 13 7.25 -45.98 17.80
C CYS A 13 6.45 -45.06 18.73
N GLY A 14 7.17 -44.12 19.34
CA GLY A 14 6.62 -43.07 20.16
C GLY A 14 5.72 -42.16 19.33
N ILE A 15 4.44 -42.12 19.69
CA ILE A 15 3.56 -41.04 19.30
C ILE A 15 3.85 -39.91 20.27
N ASN A 16 4.78 -39.03 19.89
CA ASN A 16 4.90 -37.72 20.51
C ASN A 16 3.59 -36.98 20.23
N LYS A 17 2.68 -37.04 21.19
CA LYS A 17 1.46 -36.24 21.21
C LYS A 17 1.88 -34.80 21.54
N THR A 18 2.37 -34.08 20.53
CA THR A 18 2.57 -32.64 20.64
C THR A 18 1.21 -32.01 20.93
N SER A 19 1.04 -31.48 22.14
CA SER A 19 -0.14 -30.68 22.48
C SER A 19 -0.08 -29.41 21.66
N ILE A 20 -0.82 -29.37 20.55
CA ILE A 20 -1.03 -28.15 19.79
C ILE A 20 -1.93 -27.27 20.67
N MET A 21 -1.34 -26.23 21.26
CA MET A 21 -2.09 -25.23 22.02
C MET A 21 -2.77 -24.31 21.00
N ALA A 22 -4.08 -24.50 20.80
CA ALA A 22 -4.88 -23.61 19.97
C ALA A 22 -5.29 -22.38 20.78
N THR A 23 -4.85 -21.20 20.34
CA THR A 23 -5.15 -19.92 20.98
C THR A 23 -6.22 -19.19 20.17
N LYS A 24 -7.23 -18.64 20.85
CA LYS A 24 -8.36 -17.93 20.19
C LYS A 24 -8.06 -16.44 20.08
N ILE A 25 -8.28 -15.86 18.90
CA ILE A 25 -8.30 -14.41 18.68
C ILE A 25 -9.70 -13.91 18.93
N THR A 26 -9.83 -12.92 19.81
CA THR A 26 -11.10 -12.25 20.09
C THR A 26 -11.08 -10.80 19.64
N VAL A 27 -12.27 -10.24 19.48
CA VAL A 27 -12.44 -8.81 19.20
C VAL A 27 -11.95 -7.98 20.39
N PRO A 28 -11.03 -7.02 20.19
CA PRO A 28 -10.52 -6.13 21.24
C PRO A 28 -11.61 -5.19 21.74
N ASP A 29 -11.29 -4.38 22.77
CA ASP A 29 -12.22 -3.38 23.26
C ASP A 29 -12.40 -2.26 22.21
N ILE A 30 -13.59 -2.21 21.59
CA ILE A 30 -13.94 -1.22 20.55
C ILE A 30 -14.69 -0.02 21.17
N GLY A 31 -14.89 0.01 22.50
CA GLY A 31 -15.67 1.02 23.21
C GLY A 31 -17.14 0.61 23.39
N ASP A 32 -18.05 1.58 23.49
CA ASP A 32 -19.50 1.37 23.76
C ASP A 32 -20.31 0.85 22.55
N PHE A 33 -19.64 0.34 21.52
CA PHE A 33 -20.32 -0.14 20.31
C PHE A 33 -20.69 -1.61 20.44
N GLU A 34 -22.00 -1.87 20.52
CA GLU A 34 -22.57 -3.21 20.47
C GLU A 34 -23.00 -3.55 19.04
N LYS A 35 -22.53 -4.68 18.49
CA LYS A 35 -22.91 -5.24 17.16
C LYS A 35 -22.38 -4.46 15.96
N VAL A 36 -21.07 -4.53 15.76
CA VAL A 36 -20.34 -3.93 14.63
C VAL A 36 -20.23 -4.96 13.49
N GLU A 37 -20.32 -4.54 12.24
CA GLU A 37 -20.31 -5.43 11.06
C GLU A 37 -18.89 -5.64 10.51
N ILE A 38 -18.60 -6.86 10.04
CA ILE A 38 -17.35 -7.19 9.36
C ILE A 38 -17.43 -6.80 7.88
N ILE A 39 -16.57 -5.88 7.44
CA ILE A 39 -16.52 -5.42 6.05
C ILE A 39 -15.49 -6.18 5.21
N GLU A 40 -14.37 -6.59 5.79
CA GLU A 40 -13.30 -7.28 5.05
C GLU A 40 -12.52 -8.25 5.93
N ILE A 41 -12.19 -9.41 5.36
CA ILE A 41 -11.32 -10.41 6.00
C ILE A 41 -9.96 -10.36 5.27
N LEU A 42 -8.93 -9.89 5.96
CA LEU A 42 -7.60 -9.67 5.38
C LEU A 42 -6.74 -10.94 5.37
N THR A 43 -7.16 -11.99 6.07
CA THR A 43 -6.38 -13.20 6.29
C THR A 43 -7.09 -14.44 5.81
N LYS A 44 -6.36 -15.38 5.21
CA LYS A 44 -6.89 -16.67 4.72
C LYS A 44 -6.57 -17.80 5.71
N PRO A 45 -7.39 -18.87 5.77
CA PRO A 45 -7.08 -20.03 6.59
C PRO A 45 -5.75 -20.65 6.11
N GLY A 46 -4.86 -20.97 7.04
CA GLY A 46 -3.50 -21.44 6.76
C GLY A 46 -2.44 -20.36 6.53
N ALA A 47 -2.79 -19.07 6.60
CA ALA A 47 -1.83 -17.98 6.52
C ALA A 47 -0.97 -17.89 7.79
N ILE A 48 0.31 -17.52 7.62
CA ILE A 48 1.25 -17.25 8.70
C ILE A 48 1.17 -15.76 9.02
N ILE A 49 0.89 -15.42 10.28
CA ILE A 49 0.62 -14.06 10.74
C ILE A 49 1.56 -13.74 11.90
N LYS A 50 2.08 -12.51 11.95
CA LYS A 50 2.91 -12.02 13.06
C LYS A 50 2.06 -11.28 14.08
N LYS A 51 2.63 -11.09 15.27
CA LYS A 51 2.01 -10.25 16.30
C LYS A 51 1.76 -8.83 15.74
N ASN A 52 0.57 -8.31 15.99
CA ASN A 52 0.04 -7.02 15.53
C ASN A 52 -0.34 -6.91 14.04
N ASP A 53 -0.24 -7.98 13.25
CA ASP A 53 -0.73 -7.96 11.86
C ASP A 53 -2.28 -7.93 11.84
N PRO A 54 -2.92 -7.16 10.94
CA PRO A 54 -4.38 -7.03 10.90
C PRO A 54 -5.07 -8.29 10.37
N VAL A 55 -6.15 -8.70 11.04
CA VAL A 55 -6.89 -9.95 10.72
C VAL A 55 -8.20 -9.66 10.01
N VAL A 56 -8.99 -8.73 10.56
CA VAL A 56 -10.33 -8.36 10.08
C VAL A 56 -10.50 -6.84 10.22
N THR A 57 -11.25 -6.23 9.31
CA THR A 57 -11.69 -4.84 9.43
C THR A 57 -13.17 -4.78 9.76
N LEU A 58 -13.49 -3.97 10.77
CA LEU A 58 -14.83 -3.79 11.30
C LEU A 58 -15.32 -2.38 10.97
N GLU A 59 -16.60 -2.23 10.64
CA GLU A 59 -17.23 -0.94 10.38
C GLU A 59 -18.18 -0.56 11.50
N SER A 60 -17.82 0.49 12.24
CA SER A 60 -18.69 1.14 13.22
C SER A 60 -19.34 2.40 12.63
N ASP A 61 -20.38 2.91 13.28
CA ASP A 61 -21.16 4.10 12.88
C ASP A 61 -20.29 5.37 12.64
N LYS A 62 -19.05 5.40 13.16
CA LYS A 62 -18.17 6.58 13.06
C LYS A 62 -16.84 6.31 12.37
N SER A 63 -16.41 5.06 12.26
CA SER A 63 -15.11 4.71 11.69
C SER A 63 -15.01 3.21 11.39
N SER A 64 -14.17 2.87 10.43
CA SER A 64 -13.64 1.51 10.30
C SER A 64 -12.47 1.31 11.27
N VAL A 65 -12.38 0.14 11.89
CA VAL A 65 -11.32 -0.24 12.84
C VAL A 65 -10.74 -1.59 12.44
N GLU A 66 -9.42 -1.67 12.32
CA GLU A 66 -8.73 -2.92 12.05
C GLU A 66 -8.43 -3.66 13.36
N VAL A 67 -8.68 -4.97 13.38
CA VAL A 67 -8.38 -5.83 14.53
C VAL A 67 -7.01 -6.50 14.33
N PRO A 68 -5.98 -6.12 15.10
CA PRO A 68 -4.66 -6.76 15.03
C PRO A 68 -4.64 -8.13 15.73
N SER A 69 -3.78 -9.04 15.25
CA SER A 69 -3.57 -10.34 15.87
C SER A 69 -2.74 -10.23 17.16
N PRO A 70 -3.21 -10.76 18.31
CA PRO A 70 -2.46 -10.74 19.56
C PRO A 70 -1.26 -11.69 19.60
N PHE A 71 -1.26 -12.75 18.77
CA PHE A 71 -0.25 -13.80 18.73
C PHE A 71 0.29 -14.02 17.32
N SER A 72 1.48 -14.61 17.24
CA SER A 72 2.11 -15.01 15.97
C SER A 72 1.96 -16.51 15.76
N GLY A 73 1.48 -16.92 14.60
CA GLY A 73 1.27 -18.32 14.30
C GLY A 73 0.53 -18.52 12.98
N LYS A 74 0.10 -19.76 12.76
CA LYS A 74 -0.69 -20.12 11.58
C LYS A 74 -2.18 -20.12 11.92
N ILE A 75 -3.01 -19.47 11.10
CA ILE A 75 -4.47 -19.56 11.26
C ILE A 75 -4.90 -20.98 10.94
N SER A 76 -5.53 -21.67 11.90
CA SER A 76 -6.14 -22.98 11.67
C SER A 76 -7.53 -22.84 11.04
N SER A 77 -8.36 -21.93 11.56
CA SER A 77 -9.70 -21.67 11.03
C SER A 77 -10.19 -20.25 11.33
N LEU A 78 -11.02 -19.73 10.41
CA LEU A 78 -11.79 -18.49 10.57
C LEU A 78 -13.23 -18.86 10.90
N GLU A 79 -13.76 -18.33 12.00
CA GLU A 79 -15.14 -18.62 12.46
C GLU A 79 -16.16 -17.58 11.97
N VAL A 80 -15.70 -16.55 11.24
CA VAL A 80 -16.52 -15.41 10.80
C VAL A 80 -16.52 -15.23 9.28
N LYS A 81 -17.61 -14.66 8.75
CA LYS A 81 -17.80 -14.28 7.34
C LYS A 81 -17.98 -12.77 7.20
N ILE A 82 -17.83 -12.29 5.97
CA ILE A 82 -18.12 -10.89 5.60
C ILE A 82 -19.61 -10.62 5.85
N GLY A 83 -19.93 -9.54 6.56
CA GLY A 83 -21.29 -9.15 6.97
C GLY A 83 -21.75 -9.69 8.32
N ASP A 84 -20.95 -10.50 9.02
CA ASP A 84 -21.30 -10.99 10.36
C ASP A 84 -21.20 -9.86 11.40
N LYS A 85 -22.12 -9.88 12.39
CA LYS A 85 -22.17 -8.90 13.49
C LYS A 85 -21.39 -9.42 14.69
N VAL A 86 -20.40 -8.64 15.12
CA VAL A 86 -19.49 -8.99 16.22
C VAL A 86 -19.53 -7.96 17.34
N SER A 87 -19.18 -8.40 18.55
CA SER A 87 -19.11 -7.56 19.77
C SER A 87 -17.80 -7.84 20.50
N LYS A 88 -17.47 -7.00 21.49
CA LYS A 88 -16.30 -7.19 22.35
C LYS A 88 -16.20 -8.65 22.83
N GLY A 89 -15.05 -9.28 22.58
CA GLY A 89 -14.78 -10.65 23.00
C GLY A 89 -15.31 -11.77 22.09
N SER A 90 -15.98 -11.48 20.97
CA SER A 90 -16.38 -12.54 20.03
C SER A 90 -15.16 -13.18 19.37
N ILE A 91 -15.22 -14.49 19.13
CA ILE A 91 -14.13 -15.26 18.53
C ILE A 91 -14.08 -14.99 17.03
N LEU A 92 -12.90 -14.65 16.51
CA LEU A 92 -12.68 -14.36 15.09
C LEU A 92 -11.97 -15.53 14.40
N ALA A 93 -10.88 -16.01 15.00
CA ALA A 93 -10.04 -17.04 14.44
C ALA A 93 -9.33 -17.83 15.53
N THR A 94 -8.95 -19.06 15.21
CA THR A 94 -8.05 -19.89 16.02
C THR A 94 -6.66 -19.91 15.39
N ILE A 95 -5.62 -19.71 16.20
CA ILE A 95 -4.21 -19.76 15.80
C ILE A 95 -3.53 -20.94 16.48
N GLU A 96 -2.63 -21.58 15.75
CA GLU A 96 -1.64 -22.52 16.27
C GLU A 96 -0.30 -21.79 16.40
N ASP A 97 0.22 -21.71 17.63
CA ASP A 97 1.47 -21.00 17.93
C ASP A 97 2.69 -21.88 17.60
N ASP A 98 3.39 -21.54 16.52
CA ASP A 98 4.71 -22.09 16.22
C ASP A 98 5.78 -21.23 16.92
N LYS A 99 6.22 -21.62 18.11
CA LYS A 99 7.40 -20.99 18.73
C LYS A 99 8.65 -21.30 17.89
N THR A 100 9.06 -20.34 17.07
CA THR A 100 10.41 -20.27 16.49
C THR A 100 10.90 -18.82 16.45
N GLU A 101 12.05 -18.57 17.07
CA GLU A 101 12.78 -17.29 17.03
C GLU A 101 13.45 -17.07 15.66
N ILE A 102 13.63 -15.80 15.30
CA ILE A 102 14.01 -15.30 13.97
C ILE A 102 15.54 -15.24 13.80
N SER A 103 16.07 -15.65 12.64
CA SER A 103 17.17 -14.93 11.97
C SER A 103 17.08 -15.06 10.44
N LYS A 104 17.43 -13.97 9.76
CA LYS A 104 17.25 -13.68 8.33
C LYS A 104 18.36 -14.34 7.49
N ASP A 105 18.03 -14.94 6.34
CA ASP A 105 18.29 -14.36 4.99
C ASP A 105 18.14 -15.40 3.84
N THR A 106 17.45 -14.95 2.79
CA THR A 106 17.53 -15.32 1.36
C THR A 106 17.75 -16.78 0.91
N LYS A 107 16.79 -17.35 0.15
CA LYS A 107 16.82 -17.44 -1.34
C LYS A 107 15.64 -18.24 -1.92
N LYS A 108 15.07 -17.69 -2.99
CA LYS A 108 14.20 -18.34 -3.99
C LYS A 108 15.01 -19.39 -4.80
N LEU A 109 14.36 -20.52 -5.10
CA LEU A 109 14.34 -21.35 -6.34
C LEU A 109 15.70 -21.79 -6.94
N GLU A 110 15.97 -22.98 -7.47
CA GLU A 110 15.30 -24.25 -7.70
C GLU A 110 16.39 -25.23 -8.25
N LYS A 111 16.50 -26.43 -7.67
CA LYS A 111 16.68 -27.81 -8.23
C LYS A 111 17.62 -28.15 -9.45
N PRO A 112 18.04 -29.44 -9.61
CA PRO A 112 19.45 -29.88 -9.68
C PRO A 112 19.84 -30.64 -10.98
N ILE A 113 21.09 -31.15 -11.06
CA ILE A 113 21.61 -32.44 -11.64
C ILE A 113 23.17 -32.33 -11.71
N GLN A 114 23.94 -33.00 -10.84
CA GLN A 114 24.68 -34.30 -10.98
C GLN A 114 25.93 -34.29 -11.92
N THR A 115 27.15 -34.33 -11.33
CA THR A 115 28.21 -35.42 -11.33
C THR A 115 29.19 -35.26 -12.52
N GLU A 116 30.52 -35.12 -12.40
CA GLU A 116 31.62 -35.99 -11.91
C GLU A 116 32.91 -35.13 -11.74
N GLN A 117 33.68 -35.22 -10.64
CA GLN A 117 34.96 -35.96 -10.46
C GLN A 117 36.05 -35.66 -11.52
N LYS A 118 37.35 -35.45 -11.26
CA LYS A 118 38.24 -35.32 -10.08
C LYS A 118 39.67 -35.12 -10.65
N LYS A 119 40.60 -34.58 -9.83
CA LYS A 119 42.09 -34.67 -9.90
C LYS A 119 42.82 -33.78 -10.92
N GLU A 120 44.04 -33.26 -10.72
CA GLU A 120 44.98 -33.03 -9.60
C GLU A 120 46.07 -32.07 -10.17
N ARG A 121 46.75 -31.29 -9.32
CA ARG A 121 47.85 -30.33 -9.61
C ARG A 121 49.16 -31.06 -10.05
N PRO A 122 50.25 -30.44 -10.60
CA PRO A 122 50.78 -29.08 -10.32
C PRO A 122 51.63 -28.30 -11.39
N LEU A 123 51.82 -26.98 -11.11
CA LEU A 123 53.01 -26.09 -11.25
C LEU A 123 53.89 -26.03 -12.54
N ILE A 124 54.09 -24.81 -13.12
CA ILE A 124 55.38 -24.05 -13.27
C ILE A 124 55.34 -22.88 -14.31
N LEU A 125 55.81 -21.69 -13.88
CA LEU A 125 56.48 -20.51 -14.54
C LEU A 125 55.99 -19.97 -15.93
N LYS A 126 55.91 -18.65 -16.22
CA LYS A 126 56.83 -17.52 -15.94
C LYS A 126 56.10 -16.16 -15.82
N LYS A 127 56.71 -15.26 -15.04
CA LYS A 127 56.50 -13.80 -14.99
C LYS A 127 56.94 -13.13 -16.29
N GLU A 128 56.22 -12.10 -16.72
CA GLU A 128 56.79 -10.97 -17.45
C GLU A 128 56.62 -9.70 -16.60
N GLU A 129 57.69 -8.93 -16.60
CA GLU A 129 57.97 -7.77 -15.76
C GLU A 129 57.26 -6.52 -16.29
N VAL A 130 56.73 -5.68 -15.40
CA VAL A 130 56.26 -4.33 -15.74
C VAL A 130 57.16 -3.31 -15.03
N LEU A 131 57.65 -2.35 -15.81
CA LEU A 131 58.65 -1.34 -15.47
C LEU A 131 58.21 -0.37 -14.35
N PRO A 132 59.16 0.16 -13.55
CA PRO A 132 58.91 0.93 -12.32
C PRO A 132 58.40 2.38 -12.52
N GLU A 133 57.90 2.73 -13.71
CA GLU A 133 57.53 4.10 -14.06
C GLU A 133 56.04 4.40 -13.90
N THR A 134 55.18 3.37 -13.91
CA THR A 134 53.73 3.53 -13.67
C THR A 134 53.38 3.78 -12.20
N GLU A 135 54.23 3.34 -11.27
CA GLU A 135 54.00 3.53 -9.83
C GLU A 135 54.28 4.95 -9.35
N LYS A 136 55.12 5.72 -10.07
CA LYS A 136 55.40 7.11 -9.73
C LYS A 136 54.27 8.05 -10.13
N ILE A 137 53.66 7.80 -11.29
CA ILE A 137 52.53 8.60 -11.81
C ILE A 137 51.27 8.40 -10.96
N ILE A 138 51.05 7.19 -10.44
CA ILE A 138 49.90 6.89 -9.57
C ILE A 138 50.07 7.53 -8.19
N LYS A 139 51.29 7.56 -7.63
CA LYS A 139 51.56 8.21 -6.33
C LYS A 139 51.48 9.73 -6.38
N GLU A 140 51.81 10.36 -7.52
CA GLU A 140 51.68 11.81 -7.69
C GLU A 140 50.22 12.23 -7.87
N ALA A 141 49.41 11.46 -8.63
CA ALA A 141 47.98 11.70 -8.77
C ALA A 141 47.18 11.50 -7.47
N GLU A 142 47.63 10.61 -6.58
CA GLU A 142 47.02 10.38 -5.25
C GLU A 142 47.45 11.40 -4.18
N SER A 143 48.47 12.22 -4.46
CA SER A 143 48.93 13.28 -3.55
C SER A 143 48.21 14.63 -3.74
N THR A 144 47.51 14.80 -4.87
CA THR A 144 46.60 15.92 -5.13
C THR A 144 45.15 15.51 -4.90
N ILE A 145 44.65 15.82 -3.69
CA ILE A 145 43.24 15.81 -3.23
C ILE A 145 42.81 14.44 -2.66
N PRO A 146 42.69 14.36 -1.32
CA PRO A 146 41.42 14.80 -0.73
C PRO A 146 41.62 15.64 0.53
N GLN A 147 41.63 16.98 0.37
CA GLN A 147 40.90 17.77 1.35
C GLN A 147 39.43 17.46 1.13
N LYS A 148 38.91 16.59 2.01
CA LYS A 148 37.52 16.48 2.41
C LYS A 148 36.85 17.82 2.14
N ILE A 149 36.03 17.91 1.09
CA ILE A 149 35.17 19.05 0.84
C ILE A 149 34.32 19.12 2.11
N LYS A 150 34.71 20.02 3.02
CA LYS A 150 33.79 20.51 4.04
C LYS A 150 32.57 20.89 3.22
N LYS A 151 31.42 20.28 3.52
CA LYS A 151 30.13 20.88 3.18
C LYS A 151 30.21 22.29 3.75
N GLU A 152 30.64 23.25 2.94
CA GLU A 152 30.31 24.64 3.19
C GLU A 152 28.81 24.60 3.27
N SER A 153 28.32 24.83 4.49
CA SER A 153 26.91 25.03 4.75
C SER A 153 26.47 26.13 3.80
N ALA A 154 25.87 25.72 2.68
CA ALA A 154 25.30 26.59 1.68
C ALA A 154 24.53 27.66 2.44
N LYS A 155 24.86 28.93 2.21
CA LYS A 155 24.19 30.07 2.83
C LYS A 155 22.70 29.91 2.56
N LYS A 156 21.94 29.42 3.55
CA LYS A 156 20.50 29.30 3.44
C LYS A 156 19.98 30.72 3.34
N ILE A 157 19.49 31.11 2.16
CA ILE A 157 18.88 32.41 1.98
C ILE A 157 17.60 32.39 2.85
N PRO A 158 17.47 33.30 3.84
CA PRO A 158 16.32 33.28 4.73
C PRO A 158 15.06 33.66 3.95
N ALA A 159 13.95 32.99 4.27
CA ALA A 159 12.65 33.35 3.72
C ALA A 159 12.29 34.79 4.09
N ARG A 160 11.81 35.57 3.12
CA ARG A 160 11.30 36.93 3.36
C ARG A 160 10.02 36.84 4.21
N SER A 161 9.91 37.68 5.24
CA SER A 161 8.78 37.71 6.18
C SER A 161 7.41 37.94 5.53
N ASN A 162 7.39 38.54 4.35
CA ASN A 162 6.17 39.03 3.69
C ASN A 162 5.52 37.97 2.77
N GLY A 163 6.02 36.72 2.77
CA GLY A 163 5.54 35.67 1.87
C GLY A 163 5.84 35.90 0.39
N ALA A 164 6.60 36.95 0.08
CA ALA A 164 7.11 37.22 -1.25
C ALA A 164 8.23 36.24 -1.60
N ASP A 165 8.31 35.88 -2.88
CA ASP A 165 9.34 35.00 -3.40
C ASP A 165 10.76 35.51 -3.05
N ILE A 166 11.63 34.58 -2.70
CA ILE A 166 13.03 34.82 -2.37
C ILE A 166 13.79 35.13 -3.66
N ASP A 167 13.56 34.33 -4.70
CA ASP A 167 14.17 34.47 -6.03
C ASP A 167 13.13 34.16 -7.13
N PRO A 168 12.49 35.19 -7.70
CA PRO A 168 11.50 35.00 -8.76
C PRO A 168 12.11 34.43 -10.05
N THR A 169 13.40 34.61 -10.29
CA THR A 169 14.05 34.12 -11.51
C THR A 169 14.20 32.61 -11.47
N GLU A 170 14.72 32.09 -10.35
CA GLU A 170 14.79 30.65 -10.12
C GLU A 170 13.39 30.02 -10.22
N THR A 171 12.40 30.60 -9.55
CA THR A 171 11.02 30.10 -9.62
C THR A 171 10.49 30.03 -11.07
N GLN A 172 10.80 31.02 -11.91
CA GLN A 172 10.42 30.96 -13.33
C GLN A 172 11.15 29.84 -14.08
N GLU A 173 12.45 29.64 -13.86
CA GLU A 173 13.20 28.54 -14.50
C GLU A 173 12.64 27.16 -14.15
N TRP A 174 12.20 26.97 -12.89
CA TRP A 174 11.54 25.74 -12.46
C TRP A 174 10.16 25.56 -13.11
N LEU A 175 9.38 26.65 -13.26
CA LEU A 175 8.08 26.61 -13.95
C LEU A 175 8.25 26.33 -15.45
N ASP A 176 9.24 26.94 -16.08
CA ASP A 176 9.59 26.72 -17.49
C ASP A 176 10.03 25.26 -17.71
N SER A 177 10.81 24.71 -16.78
CA SER A 177 11.20 23.29 -16.82
C SER A 177 9.99 22.36 -16.71
N LEU A 178 9.02 22.67 -15.84
CA LEU A 178 7.81 21.88 -15.69
C LEU A 178 6.90 21.98 -16.93
N THR A 179 6.71 23.18 -17.48
CA THR A 179 5.90 23.40 -18.69
C THR A 179 6.52 22.73 -19.91
N ALA A 180 7.85 22.75 -20.04
CA ALA A 180 8.57 22.01 -21.08
C ALA A 180 8.27 20.50 -21.00
N VAL A 181 8.30 19.90 -19.80
CA VAL A 181 7.94 18.49 -19.61
C VAL A 181 6.48 18.22 -19.98
N ILE A 182 5.55 19.09 -19.58
CA ILE A 182 4.13 18.95 -19.94
C ILE A 182 3.95 18.97 -21.46
N SER A 183 4.66 19.85 -22.16
CA SER A 183 4.55 19.98 -23.62
C SER A 183 5.16 18.79 -24.38
N LYS A 184 6.24 18.21 -23.87
CA LYS A 184 7.01 17.15 -24.55
C LYS A 184 6.57 15.74 -24.17
N ASP A 185 6.45 15.48 -22.87
CA ASP A 185 6.23 14.15 -22.31
C ASP A 185 4.80 13.95 -21.75
N GLY A 186 4.03 15.04 -21.58
CA GLY A 186 2.63 15.01 -21.17
C GLY A 186 2.37 15.18 -19.66
N SER A 187 1.09 15.18 -19.28
CA SER A 187 0.63 15.45 -17.90
C SER A 187 1.07 14.39 -16.89
N ASP A 188 1.07 13.11 -17.28
CA ASP A 188 1.37 12.00 -16.39
C ASP A 188 2.84 12.03 -15.94
N ARG A 189 3.74 12.39 -16.86
CA ARG A 189 5.16 12.55 -16.55
C ARG A 189 5.40 13.73 -15.61
N ALA A 190 4.75 14.86 -15.86
CA ALA A 190 4.83 16.02 -14.99
C ALA A 190 4.32 15.71 -13.57
N HIS A 191 3.20 14.99 -13.46
CA HIS A 191 2.66 14.52 -12.19
C HIS A 191 3.65 13.62 -11.43
N TYR A 192 4.32 12.70 -12.13
CA TYR A 192 5.34 11.84 -11.54
C TYR A 192 6.53 12.64 -10.97
N ILE A 193 7.02 13.65 -11.69
CA ILE A 193 8.13 14.50 -11.23
C ILE A 193 7.71 15.29 -9.99
N LEU A 194 6.52 15.90 -9.99
CA LEU A 194 5.99 16.62 -8.84
C LEU A 194 5.90 15.72 -7.60
N LYS A 195 5.37 14.50 -7.76
CA LYS A 195 5.32 13.52 -6.67
C LYS A 195 6.72 13.23 -6.11
N LYS A 196 7.71 13.02 -6.99
CA LYS A 196 9.08 12.74 -6.57
C LYS A 196 9.73 13.92 -5.84
N LEU A 197 9.50 15.15 -6.31
CA LEU A 197 9.96 16.37 -5.62
C LEU A 197 9.34 16.47 -4.22
N ILE A 198 8.04 16.24 -4.12
CA ILE A 198 7.32 16.24 -2.84
C ILE A 198 7.90 15.19 -1.89
N ASP A 199 8.11 13.96 -2.36
CA ASP A 199 8.72 12.89 -1.56
C ASP A 199 10.11 13.29 -1.03
N GLU A 200 10.91 13.99 -1.85
CA GLU A 200 12.22 14.50 -1.45
C GLU A 200 12.12 15.62 -0.41
N THR A 201 11.12 16.52 -0.54
CA THR A 201 10.89 17.57 0.46
C THR A 201 10.52 17.00 1.84
N TYR A 202 9.78 15.89 1.87
CA TYR A 202 9.45 15.19 3.12
C TYR A 202 10.68 14.54 3.75
N LYS A 203 11.61 13.99 2.96
CA LYS A 203 12.89 13.44 3.48
C LYS A 203 13.77 14.51 4.11
N GLU A 204 13.80 15.71 3.55
CA GLU A 204 14.57 16.85 4.07
C GLU A 204 13.88 17.55 5.26
N GLY A 205 12.74 17.02 5.73
CA GLY A 205 12.06 17.49 6.95
C GLY A 205 11.12 18.67 6.74
N ILE A 206 10.76 19.02 5.51
CA ILE A 206 9.75 20.04 5.21
C ILE A 206 8.37 19.42 5.44
N ASN A 207 7.88 19.47 6.68
CA ASN A 207 6.60 18.88 7.06
C ASN A 207 5.42 19.85 6.84
N LYS A 208 5.28 20.38 5.62
CA LYS A 208 4.07 21.12 5.24
C LYS A 208 3.10 20.15 4.57
N PRO A 209 1.91 19.90 5.14
CA PRO A 209 0.94 19.02 4.50
C PRO A 209 0.50 19.66 3.18
N LEU A 210 0.71 18.94 2.07
CA LEU A 210 0.22 19.39 0.77
C LEU A 210 -1.30 19.24 0.74
N THR A 211 -2.03 20.35 0.61
CA THR A 211 -3.46 20.29 0.37
C THR A 211 -3.67 19.96 -1.10
N ARG A 212 -4.28 18.80 -1.39
CA ARG A 212 -4.64 18.40 -2.75
C ARG A 212 -5.88 19.18 -3.19
N ASN A 213 -5.72 20.48 -3.41
CA ASN A 213 -6.78 21.32 -3.96
C ASN A 213 -6.72 21.21 -5.49
N THR A 214 -7.55 20.34 -6.06
CA THR A 214 -7.81 20.40 -7.51
C THR A 214 -8.52 21.73 -7.78
N PRO A 215 -8.12 22.48 -8.83
CA PRO A 215 -8.84 23.70 -9.18
C PRO A 215 -10.33 23.41 -9.36
N TYR A 216 -11.18 24.35 -8.96
CA TYR A 216 -12.63 24.25 -9.14
C TYR A 216 -13.00 24.50 -10.61
N ILE A 217 -12.58 23.59 -11.48
CA ILE A 217 -12.79 23.57 -12.92
C ILE A 217 -13.19 22.15 -13.35
N ASN A 218 -13.87 22.04 -14.49
CA ASN A 218 -14.23 20.74 -15.05
C ASN A 218 -12.98 19.93 -15.41
N THR A 219 -12.98 18.64 -15.07
CA THR A 219 -11.86 17.72 -15.36
C THR A 219 -11.66 17.49 -16.86
N ILE A 220 -12.71 17.65 -17.67
CA ILE A 220 -12.68 17.47 -19.12
C ILE A 220 -12.63 18.85 -19.78
N ALA A 221 -11.61 19.10 -20.59
CA ALA A 221 -11.49 20.34 -21.34
C ALA A 221 -12.47 20.38 -22.52
N PRO A 222 -12.95 21.56 -22.96
CA PRO A 222 -13.93 21.68 -24.05
C PRO A 222 -13.53 20.99 -25.37
N GLY A 223 -12.22 20.91 -25.67
CA GLY A 223 -11.73 20.20 -26.87
C GLY A 223 -11.78 18.67 -26.77
N ASN A 224 -11.81 18.14 -25.53
CA ASN A 224 -11.87 16.70 -25.24
C ASN A 224 -13.29 16.23 -24.90
N GLU A 225 -14.27 17.14 -24.90
CA GLU A 225 -15.67 16.80 -24.67
C GLU A 225 -16.23 16.01 -25.85
N VAL A 226 -16.70 14.79 -25.59
CA VAL A 226 -17.41 13.99 -26.58
C VAL A 226 -18.79 14.62 -26.81
N LYS A 227 -19.09 14.96 -28.06
CA LYS A 227 -20.41 15.47 -28.42
C LYS A 227 -21.49 14.41 -28.14
N SER A 228 -22.61 14.83 -27.55
CA SER A 228 -23.76 13.94 -27.34
C SER A 228 -24.26 13.40 -28.70
N PRO A 229 -24.55 12.09 -28.81
CA PRO A 229 -25.05 11.49 -30.05
C PRO A 229 -26.50 11.86 -30.39
N GLY A 230 -27.27 12.41 -29.42
CA GLY A 230 -28.68 12.74 -29.57
C GLY A 230 -28.96 14.18 -30.00
N ASP A 231 -30.19 14.43 -30.47
CA ASP A 231 -30.67 15.80 -30.73
C ASP A 231 -31.00 16.52 -29.41
N GLN A 232 -30.17 17.51 -29.10
CA GLN A 232 -30.28 18.36 -27.91
C GLN A 232 -31.63 19.09 -27.79
N ASN A 233 -32.27 19.44 -28.90
CA ASN A 233 -33.57 20.14 -28.88
C ASN A 233 -34.69 19.20 -28.43
N ILE A 234 -34.69 17.97 -28.93
CA ILE A 234 -35.64 16.93 -28.54
C ILE A 234 -35.41 16.55 -27.08
N GLU A 235 -34.16 16.32 -26.68
CA GLU A 235 -33.81 16.01 -25.28
C GLU A 235 -34.26 17.12 -24.33
N ARG A 236 -34.03 18.39 -24.69
CA ARG A 236 -34.48 19.55 -23.90
C ARG A 236 -36.00 19.58 -23.76
N LYS A 237 -36.73 19.33 -24.85
CA LYS A 237 -38.20 19.30 -24.83
C LYS A 237 -38.72 18.17 -23.95
N ILE A 238 -38.18 16.96 -24.09
CA ILE A 238 -38.54 15.80 -23.27
C ILE A 238 -38.24 16.09 -21.78
N ARG A 239 -37.04 16.59 -21.46
CA ARG A 239 -36.65 16.95 -20.08
C ARG A 239 -37.59 17.99 -19.48
N SER A 240 -38.01 18.98 -20.26
CA SER A 240 -38.96 20.01 -19.80
C SER A 240 -40.34 19.44 -19.47
N LEU A 241 -40.86 18.52 -20.30
CA LEU A 241 -42.14 17.86 -20.06
C LEU A 241 -42.09 16.95 -18.83
N ILE A 242 -40.99 16.20 -18.66
CA ILE A 242 -40.78 15.36 -17.48
C ILE A 242 -40.76 16.22 -16.20
N ARG A 243 -40.02 17.34 -16.21
CA ARG A 243 -39.97 18.29 -15.08
C ARG A 243 -41.34 18.88 -14.77
N TRP A 244 -42.11 19.25 -15.79
CA TRP A 244 -43.46 19.77 -15.61
C TRP A 244 -44.40 18.73 -15.01
N ASN A 245 -44.39 17.50 -15.53
CA ASN A 245 -45.20 16.40 -15.01
C ASN A 245 -44.83 16.08 -13.55
N ALA A 246 -43.54 16.01 -13.22
CA ALA A 246 -43.07 15.78 -11.86
C ALA A 246 -43.56 16.88 -10.91
N ALA A 247 -43.39 18.15 -11.28
CA ALA A 247 -43.89 19.28 -10.49
C ALA A 247 -45.42 19.24 -10.34
N ALA A 248 -46.16 18.96 -11.41
CA ALA A 248 -47.61 18.88 -11.39
C ALA A 248 -48.12 17.74 -10.49
N MET A 249 -47.45 16.58 -10.48
CA MET A 249 -47.79 15.46 -9.59
C MET A 249 -47.59 15.84 -8.12
N VAL A 250 -46.47 16.46 -7.78
CA VAL A 250 -46.17 16.90 -6.40
C VAL A 250 -47.15 17.98 -5.95
N VAL A 251 -47.41 19.00 -6.78
CA VAL A 251 -48.38 20.06 -6.46
C VAL A 251 -49.79 19.48 -6.28
N LYS A 252 -50.18 18.52 -7.13
CA LYS A 252 -51.49 17.85 -7.03
C LYS A 252 -51.61 17.02 -5.76
N ALA A 253 -50.55 16.33 -5.35
CA ALA A 253 -50.51 15.56 -4.11
C ALA A 253 -50.61 16.50 -2.88
N ASN A 254 -49.80 17.56 -2.87
CA ASN A 254 -49.79 18.56 -1.80
C ASN A 254 -51.14 19.29 -1.67
N LYS A 255 -51.87 19.50 -2.77
CA LYS A 255 -53.21 20.08 -2.75
C LYS A 255 -54.24 19.19 -2.03
N LYS A 256 -54.08 17.87 -2.07
CA LYS A 256 -54.96 16.93 -1.36
C LYS A 256 -54.56 16.78 0.09
N ASN A 257 -53.27 16.56 0.33
CA ASN A 257 -52.70 16.32 1.65
C ASN A 257 -51.44 17.18 1.81
N PRO A 258 -51.49 18.29 2.56
CA PRO A 258 -50.35 19.21 2.68
C PRO A 258 -49.16 18.64 3.46
N GLU A 259 -49.37 17.58 4.25
CA GLU A 259 -48.31 16.90 5.03
C GLU A 259 -47.50 15.90 4.21
N LEU A 260 -47.94 15.56 3.00
CA LEU A 260 -47.32 14.52 2.17
C LEU A 260 -45.99 14.93 1.53
N GLY A 261 -45.57 16.20 1.68
CA GLY A 261 -44.21 16.68 1.49
C GLY A 261 -43.46 16.22 0.22
N GLY A 262 -43.25 17.12 -0.74
CA GLY A 262 -42.39 16.86 -1.90
C GLY A 262 -41.43 18.00 -2.19
N HIS A 263 -40.12 17.71 -2.20
CA HIS A 263 -39.09 18.69 -2.54
C HIS A 263 -38.95 18.84 -4.06
N ILE A 264 -39.58 19.88 -4.62
CA ILE A 264 -39.49 20.22 -6.05
C ILE A 264 -38.06 20.64 -6.44
N GLY A 265 -37.30 21.20 -5.48
CA GLY A 265 -35.93 21.68 -5.71
C GLY A 265 -34.95 20.58 -6.14
N THR A 266 -35.07 19.38 -5.57
CA THR A 266 -34.12 18.27 -5.80
C THR A 266 -34.19 17.71 -7.22
N PHE A 267 -35.36 17.78 -7.87
CA PHE A 267 -35.51 17.32 -9.26
C PHE A 267 -35.17 18.41 -10.30
N ALA A 268 -35.10 19.67 -9.85
CA ALA A 268 -34.83 20.82 -10.70
C ALA A 268 -33.34 21.17 -10.79
N SER A 269 -32.59 20.91 -9.71
CA SER A 269 -31.12 21.04 -9.63
C SER A 269 -30.42 19.97 -10.47
#